data_AF-A0A955PEA7-F1
#
_entry.id   AF-A0A955PEA7-F1
#
_cell.length_a   1.000
_cell.length_b   1.000
_cell.length_c   1.000
_cell.angle_alpha   90.00
_cell.angle_beta   90.00
_cell.angle_gamma   90.00
#
_symmetry.space_group_name_H-M   'P 1'
#
loop_
_entity.id
_entity.type
_entity.pdbx_description
1 polymer ?
#
loop_
_entity_poly.entity_id
_entity_poly.type
_entity_poly.pdbx_seq_one_letter_code
_entity_poly.pdbx_strand_id
1 'polypeptide(L)'
;MTEQLTLDQIVSLAKRRGFIFQSSEIYGGLGACWDYGPLGVELKNNIKNRWWEYMVHARENVVGMDGSILMHPEIWVASGHVAGFHDPMVDCKESKKRYREDHLLVYKHPVKEDLPYFAFVEAAAEEVEKKVKKMTKGIPIEDFNVVPLSEIPIPERGRVIGPDATEPGTLTEPRQFNLMFKTQLGALEG
;
A
#
# COMPACT_ATOMS: atom_id res chain seq x y z
N MET A 1 2.73 -25.40 -24.31
CA MET A 1 2.22 -24.63 -23.15
C MET A 1 3.17 -23.46 -22.96
N THR A 2 2.72 -22.23 -23.16
CA THR A 2 3.51 -21.05 -22.82
C THR A 2 3.55 -20.95 -21.31
N GLU A 3 4.72 -21.16 -20.73
CA GLU A 3 4.98 -20.98 -19.31
C GLU A 3 4.57 -19.55 -18.90
N GLN A 4 3.76 -19.43 -17.84
CA GLN A 4 3.20 -18.15 -17.43
C GLN A 4 4.29 -17.33 -16.76
N LEU A 5 4.59 -16.15 -17.33
CA LEU A 5 5.63 -15.26 -16.83
C LEU A 5 5.26 -14.72 -15.44
N THR A 6 6.12 -14.94 -14.44
CA THR A 6 5.88 -14.44 -13.08
C THR A 6 6.43 -13.03 -12.89
N LEU A 7 5.87 -12.28 -11.94
CA LEU A 7 6.35 -10.93 -11.62
C LEU A 7 7.82 -10.96 -11.18
N ASP A 8 8.24 -11.96 -10.41
CA ASP A 8 9.62 -12.11 -9.94
C ASP A 8 10.62 -12.28 -11.10
N GLN A 9 10.21 -12.99 -12.15
CA GLN A 9 11.03 -13.13 -13.36
C GLN A 9 11.22 -11.78 -14.06
N ILE A 10 10.17 -10.96 -14.12
CA ILE A 10 10.21 -9.61 -14.71
C ILE A 10 11.11 -8.69 -13.87
N VAL A 11 10.92 -8.66 -12.54
CA VAL A 11 11.71 -7.86 -11.61
C VAL A 11 13.18 -8.24 -11.68
N SER A 12 13.48 -9.54 -11.70
CA SER A 12 14.85 -10.06 -11.84
C SER A 12 15.49 -9.66 -13.17
N LEU A 13 14.74 -9.69 -14.28
CA LEU A 13 15.24 -9.23 -15.57
C LEU A 13 15.49 -7.71 -15.58
N ALA A 14 14.52 -6.92 -15.08
CA ALA A 14 14.59 -5.47 -15.04
C ALA A 14 15.82 -4.99 -14.24
N LYS A 15 16.07 -5.61 -13.08
CA LYS A 15 17.26 -5.33 -12.27
C LYS A 15 18.55 -5.73 -12.99
N ARG A 16 18.65 -6.96 -13.51
CA ARG A 16 19.87 -7.45 -14.20
C ARG A 16 20.21 -6.68 -15.47
N ARG A 17 19.22 -6.13 -16.17
CA ARG A 17 19.41 -5.41 -17.44
C ARG A 17 19.52 -3.90 -17.28
N GLY A 18 19.46 -3.38 -16.05
CA GLY A 18 19.62 -1.94 -15.82
C GLY A 18 18.41 -1.12 -16.22
N PHE A 19 17.20 -1.64 -16.00
CA PHE A 19 15.97 -0.88 -16.11
C PHE A 19 15.63 -0.15 -14.82
N ILE A 20 15.46 -0.87 -13.72
CA ILE A 20 15.00 -0.30 -12.44
C ILE A 20 15.78 -0.94 -11.29
N PHE A 21 16.14 -0.11 -10.30
CA PHE A 21 16.83 -0.50 -9.07
C PHE A 21 16.09 0.04 -7.85
N GLN A 22 16.19 -0.68 -6.73
CA GLN A 22 15.67 -0.20 -5.45
C GLN A 22 16.45 1.06 -5.06
N SER A 23 15.76 2.18 -4.82
CA SER A 23 16.48 3.41 -4.47
C SER A 23 17.16 3.25 -3.12
N SER A 24 18.38 3.79 -2.99
CA SER A 24 19.23 3.64 -1.80
C SER A 24 19.53 2.18 -1.41
N GLU A 25 19.62 1.26 -2.38
CA GLU A 25 19.79 -0.19 -2.14
C GLU A 25 20.94 -0.52 -1.18
N ILE A 26 22.10 0.12 -1.34
CA ILE A 26 23.28 -0.12 -0.49
C ILE A 26 23.11 0.35 0.97
N TYR A 27 22.07 1.14 1.25
CA TYR A 27 21.71 1.64 2.58
C TYR A 27 20.47 0.95 3.16
N GLY A 28 20.05 -0.18 2.59
CA GLY A 28 18.87 -0.94 3.03
C GLY A 28 17.59 -0.63 2.25
N GLY A 29 17.66 0.25 1.25
CA GLY A 29 16.54 0.61 0.40
C GLY A 29 15.58 1.62 1.04
N LEU A 30 14.94 2.42 0.20
CA LEU A 30 13.84 3.30 0.59
C LEU A 30 12.53 2.77 0.00
N GLY A 31 11.64 2.29 0.87
CA GLY A 31 10.36 1.72 0.45
C GLY A 31 9.59 2.63 -0.51
N ALA A 32 9.02 2.05 -1.57
CA ALA A 32 8.30 2.72 -2.65
C ALA A 32 9.12 3.73 -3.50
N CYS A 33 10.43 3.86 -3.29
CA CYS A 33 11.31 4.68 -4.13
C CYS A 33 12.21 3.81 -5.02
N TRP A 34 12.30 4.17 -6.31
CA TRP A 34 13.01 3.39 -7.32
C TRP A 34 13.82 4.29 -8.25
N ASP A 35 15.01 3.82 -8.63
CA ASP A 35 15.92 4.53 -9.52
C ASP A 35 15.91 3.87 -10.91
N TYR A 36 15.81 4.68 -11.96
CA TYR A 36 15.84 4.20 -13.35
C TYR A 36 17.30 4.08 -13.83
N GLY A 37 17.70 2.88 -14.25
CA GLY A 37 18.99 2.61 -14.85
C GLY A 37 19.08 3.06 -16.32
N PRO A 38 20.20 2.77 -17.01
CA PRO A 38 20.43 3.25 -18.38
C PRO A 38 19.34 2.87 -19.38
N LEU A 39 18.90 1.60 -19.39
CA LEU A 39 17.82 1.18 -20.31
C LEU A 39 16.45 1.66 -19.83
N GLY A 40 16.29 1.81 -18.52
CA GLY A 40 15.03 2.28 -17.93
C GLY A 40 14.76 3.75 -18.23
N VAL A 41 15.78 4.61 -18.18
CA VAL A 41 15.62 6.03 -18.51
C VAL A 41 15.31 6.22 -19.98
N GLU A 42 15.96 5.48 -20.88
CA GLU A 42 15.66 5.51 -22.32
C GLU A 42 14.22 5.07 -22.59
N LEU A 43 13.78 3.95 -22.00
CA LEU A 43 12.40 3.48 -22.13
C LEU A 43 11.40 4.51 -21.58
N LYS A 44 11.66 5.06 -20.38
CA LYS A 44 10.80 6.08 -19.76
C LYS A 44 10.68 7.32 -20.65
N ASN A 45 11.79 7.79 -21.21
CA ASN A 45 11.82 8.96 -22.08
C ASN A 45 11.07 8.70 -23.39
N ASN A 46 11.27 7.53 -24.01
CA ASN A 46 10.55 7.15 -25.23
C ASN A 46 9.03 7.12 -25.01
N ILE A 47 8.57 6.57 -23.87
CA ILE A 47 7.14 6.56 -23.50
C ILE A 47 6.62 7.99 -23.30
N LYS A 48 7.35 8.82 -22.55
CA LYS A 48 6.97 10.23 -22.30
C LYS A 48 6.87 11.02 -23.60
N ASN A 49 7.85 10.89 -24.48
CA ASN A 49 7.88 11.58 -25.77
C ASN A 49 6.71 11.15 -26.65
N ARG A 50 6.46 9.84 -26.76
CA ARG A 50 5.35 9.32 -27.55
C ARG A 50 4.00 9.80 -27.03
N TRP A 51 3.83 9.84 -25.70
CA TRP A 51 2.63 10.37 -25.07
C TRP A 51 2.47 11.87 -25.35
N TRP A 52 3.55 12.65 -25.23
CA TRP A 52 3.54 14.09 -25.46
C TRP A 52 3.19 14.45 -26.90
N GLU A 53 3.79 13.77 -27.87
CA GLU A 53 3.46 13.92 -29.29
C GLU A 53 1.97 13.69 -29.56
N TYR A 54 1.40 12.61 -29.00
CA TYR A 54 0.01 12.28 -29.22
C TYR A 54 -0.96 13.21 -28.48
N MET A 55 -0.67 13.55 -27.22
CA MET A 55 -1.59 14.31 -26.39
C MET A 55 -1.50 15.82 -26.60
N VAL A 56 -0.31 16.35 -26.86
CA VAL A 56 -0.08 17.81 -26.95
C VAL A 56 0.08 18.23 -28.41
N HIS A 57 0.95 17.59 -29.19
CA HIS A 57 1.23 18.06 -30.56
C HIS A 57 0.13 17.68 -31.55
N ALA A 58 -0.47 16.49 -31.42
CA ALA A 58 -1.48 16.00 -32.36
C ALA A 58 -2.91 16.50 -32.06
N ARG A 59 -3.12 17.27 -30.97
CA ARG A 59 -4.44 17.73 -30.53
C ARG A 59 -4.45 19.25 -30.44
N GLU A 60 -5.42 19.88 -31.09
CA GLU A 60 -5.52 21.34 -31.14
C GLU A 60 -5.95 21.99 -29.81
N ASN A 61 -6.48 21.19 -28.88
CA ASN A 61 -7.11 21.67 -27.65
C ASN A 61 -6.35 21.32 -26.36
N VAL A 62 -5.07 20.95 -26.46
CA VAL A 62 -4.22 20.61 -25.31
C VAL A 62 -2.94 21.44 -25.39
N VAL A 63 -2.62 22.15 -24.31
CA VAL A 63 -1.43 23.01 -24.23
C VAL A 63 -0.47 22.46 -23.18
N GLY A 64 0.80 22.36 -23.53
CA GLY A 64 1.85 21.96 -22.60
C GLY A 64 2.11 23.03 -21.54
N MET A 65 2.25 22.61 -20.28
CA MET A 65 2.63 23.46 -19.16
C MET A 65 3.57 22.67 -18.24
N ASP A 66 4.53 23.36 -17.61
CA ASP A 66 5.38 22.81 -16.56
C ASP A 66 5.22 23.66 -15.29
N GLY A 67 4.94 23.01 -14.16
CA GLY A 67 4.59 23.65 -12.90
C GLY A 67 5.47 23.16 -11.76
N SER A 68 5.62 23.98 -10.70
CA SER A 68 6.43 23.60 -9.55
C SER A 68 5.79 22.47 -8.74
N ILE A 69 6.62 21.60 -8.16
CA ILE A 69 6.16 20.53 -7.25
C ILE A 69 5.75 21.10 -5.88
N LEU A 70 6.55 22.05 -5.37
CA LEU A 70 6.23 22.76 -4.14
C LEU A 70 5.24 23.88 -4.45
N MET A 71 4.12 23.90 -3.71
CA MET A 71 3.01 24.82 -3.93
C MET A 71 2.54 25.43 -2.61
N HIS A 72 1.92 26.61 -2.70
CA HIS A 72 1.36 27.31 -1.54
C HIS A 72 0.23 26.48 -0.89
N PRO A 73 0.17 26.35 0.46
CA PRO A 73 -0.80 25.50 1.15
C PRO A 73 -2.27 25.74 0.78
N GLU A 74 -2.66 27.00 0.59
CA GLU A 74 -4.02 27.39 0.18
C GLU A 74 -4.50 26.73 -1.11
N ILE A 75 -3.60 26.36 -2.04
CA ILE A 75 -3.97 25.62 -3.26
C ILE A 75 -4.54 24.24 -2.90
N TRP A 76 -3.96 23.58 -1.89
CA TRP A 76 -4.41 22.26 -1.42
C TRP A 76 -5.68 22.34 -0.58
N VAL A 77 -5.92 23.46 0.09
CA VAL A 77 -7.20 23.75 0.77
C VAL A 77 -8.29 23.98 -0.27
N ALA A 78 -8.06 24.89 -1.22
CA ALA A 78 -9.02 25.26 -2.25
C ALA A 78 -9.39 24.07 -3.17
N SER A 79 -8.43 23.21 -3.49
CA SER A 79 -8.68 21.98 -4.26
C SER A 79 -9.29 20.84 -3.43
N GLY A 80 -9.41 20.99 -2.11
CA GLY A 80 -9.97 19.99 -1.20
C GLY A 80 -9.03 18.86 -0.80
N HIS A 81 -7.79 18.82 -1.26
CA HIS A 81 -6.82 17.76 -0.93
C HIS A 81 -6.52 17.68 0.57
N VAL A 82 -6.49 18.81 1.28
CA VAL A 82 -6.26 18.81 2.74
C VAL A 82 -7.34 18.01 3.47
N ALA A 83 -8.60 18.12 3.04
CA ALA A 83 -9.73 17.44 3.67
C ALA A 83 -9.95 16.02 3.10
N GLY A 84 -9.76 15.82 1.80
CA GLY A 84 -10.18 14.60 1.09
C GLY A 84 -9.07 13.61 0.75
N PHE A 85 -7.80 13.99 0.77
CA PHE A 85 -6.70 13.12 0.35
C PHE A 85 -6.14 12.32 1.52
N HIS A 86 -6.96 11.38 2.02
CA HIS A 86 -6.63 10.53 3.15
C HIS A 86 -6.97 9.06 2.89
N ASP A 87 -6.19 8.16 3.48
CA ASP A 87 -6.52 6.73 3.57
C ASP A 87 -6.93 6.37 5.00
N PRO A 88 -7.85 5.40 5.18
CA PRO A 88 -8.17 4.86 6.50
C PRO A 88 -7.01 4.01 7.02
N MET A 89 -6.46 4.40 8.17
CA MET A 89 -5.32 3.73 8.80
C MET A 89 -5.70 3.18 10.17
N VAL A 90 -5.21 1.98 10.49
CA VAL A 90 -5.29 1.36 11.82
C VAL A 90 -3.89 1.13 12.38
N ASP A 91 -3.71 1.39 13.67
CA ASP A 91 -2.47 1.13 14.40
C ASP A 91 -2.65 -0.15 15.23
N CYS A 92 -1.65 -1.03 15.22
CA CYS A 92 -1.63 -2.16 16.16
C CYS A 92 -0.92 -1.73 17.45
N LYS A 93 -1.63 -1.77 18.59
CA LYS A 93 -1.09 -1.38 19.90
C LYS A 93 0.08 -2.26 20.38
N GLU A 94 0.10 -3.53 19.97
CA GLU A 94 1.13 -4.50 20.36
C GLU A 94 2.40 -4.34 19.50
N SER A 95 2.26 -4.44 18.18
CA SER A 95 3.42 -4.35 17.25
C SER A 95 3.86 -2.92 16.93
N LYS A 96 3.03 -1.91 17.27
CA LYS A 96 3.20 -0.49 16.89
C LYS A 96 3.29 -0.23 15.38
N LYS A 97 2.98 -1.24 14.56
CA LYS A 97 2.91 -1.13 13.11
C LYS A 97 1.58 -0.50 12.70
N ARG A 98 1.62 0.14 11.53
CA ARG A 98 0.48 0.79 10.88
C ARG A 98 0.08 0.02 9.65
N TYR A 99 -1.23 -0.10 9.45
CA TYR A 99 -1.81 -0.77 8.31
C TYR A 99 -2.90 0.10 7.70
N ARG A 100 -3.01 0.02 6.38
CA ARG A 100 -4.16 0.51 5.64
C ARG A 100 -5.36 -0.40 5.91
N GLU A 101 -6.45 0.15 6.41
CA GLU A 101 -7.64 -0.63 6.80
C GLU A 101 -8.21 -1.37 5.59
N ASP A 102 -8.26 -0.71 4.44
CA ASP A 102 -8.81 -1.23 3.20
C ASP A 102 -7.98 -2.36 2.58
N HIS A 103 -6.72 -2.52 3.01
CA HIS A 103 -5.85 -3.62 2.61
C HIS A 103 -5.85 -4.78 3.60
N LEU A 104 -6.52 -4.64 4.75
CA LEU A 104 -6.61 -5.71 5.74
C LEU A 104 -7.78 -6.63 5.41
N LEU A 105 -7.43 -7.90 5.17
CA LEU A 105 -8.35 -9.00 5.06
C LEU A 105 -8.42 -9.72 6.41
N VAL A 106 -9.53 -10.38 6.66
CA VAL A 106 -9.78 -11.06 7.93
C VAL A 106 -10.34 -12.45 7.67
N TYR A 107 -9.70 -13.45 8.26
CA TYR A 107 -10.27 -14.79 8.36
C TYR A 107 -11.33 -14.80 9.45
N LYS A 108 -12.60 -14.95 9.04
CA LYS A 108 -13.76 -15.10 9.93
C LYS A 108 -14.38 -16.47 9.73
N HIS A 109 -14.47 -17.25 10.81
CA HIS A 109 -15.18 -18.51 10.77
C HIS A 109 -16.70 -18.27 10.79
N PRO A 110 -17.50 -18.87 9.88
CA PRO A 110 -18.93 -18.57 9.76
C PRO A 110 -19.79 -19.11 10.90
N VAL A 111 -19.42 -20.26 11.48
CA VAL A 111 -20.25 -20.99 12.47
C VAL A 111 -19.79 -20.86 13.93
N LYS A 112 -18.49 -20.68 14.19
CA LYS A 112 -17.92 -20.65 15.54
C LYS A 112 -17.59 -19.21 15.93
N GLU A 113 -18.51 -18.55 16.60
CA GLU A 113 -18.35 -17.16 17.05
C GLU A 113 -17.34 -16.98 18.20
N ASP A 114 -17.00 -18.06 18.92
CA ASP A 114 -16.04 -18.01 20.03
C ASP A 114 -14.57 -17.90 19.57
N LEU A 115 -14.30 -18.12 18.28
CA LEU A 115 -12.96 -18.02 17.72
C LEU A 115 -12.59 -16.55 17.42
N PRO A 116 -11.35 -16.13 17.72
CA PRO A 116 -10.88 -14.81 17.31
C PRO A 116 -10.80 -14.73 15.80
N TYR A 117 -10.92 -13.51 15.29
CA TYR A 117 -10.72 -13.22 13.87
C TYR A 117 -9.25 -12.90 13.62
N PHE A 118 -8.72 -13.30 12.47
CA PHE A 118 -7.30 -13.11 12.16
C PHE A 118 -7.14 -12.14 10.99
N ALA A 119 -6.65 -10.94 11.28
CA ALA A 119 -6.35 -9.96 10.24
C ALA A 119 -5.00 -10.27 9.58
N PHE A 120 -4.93 -10.08 8.26
CA PHE A 120 -3.73 -10.26 7.46
C PHE A 120 -3.73 -9.28 6.28
N VAL A 121 -2.53 -9.01 5.77
CA VAL A 121 -2.35 -8.41 4.43
C VAL A 121 -2.09 -9.54 3.45
N GLU A 122 -2.52 -9.38 2.20
CA GLU A 122 -2.43 -10.43 1.17
C GLU A 122 -1.00 -11.01 1.05
N ALA A 123 0.02 -10.16 1.08
CA ALA A 123 1.43 -10.57 1.03
C ALA A 123 1.90 -11.40 2.23
N ALA A 124 1.19 -11.36 3.36
CA ALA A 124 1.52 -12.09 4.58
C ALA A 124 0.52 -13.23 4.87
N ALA A 125 -0.30 -13.61 3.88
CA ALA A 125 -1.32 -14.64 4.04
C ALA A 125 -0.72 -15.94 4.62
N GLU A 126 0.35 -16.47 4.00
CA GLU A 126 0.98 -17.74 4.40
C GLU A 126 1.48 -17.76 5.86
N GLU A 127 1.99 -16.63 6.37
CA GLU A 127 2.46 -16.53 7.75
C GLU A 127 1.29 -16.59 8.73
N VAL A 128 0.20 -15.89 8.40
CA VAL A 128 -1.01 -15.88 9.20
C VAL A 128 -1.72 -17.24 9.13
N GLU A 129 -1.71 -17.94 8.00
CA GLU A 129 -2.30 -19.29 7.91
C GLU A 129 -1.68 -20.27 8.91
N LYS A 130 -0.35 -20.24 9.06
CA LYS A 130 0.37 -21.09 10.04
C LYS A 130 -0.09 -20.79 11.47
N LYS A 131 -0.34 -19.51 11.75
CA LYS A 131 -0.81 -19.02 13.05
C LYS A 131 -2.27 -19.42 13.31
N VAL A 132 -3.14 -19.32 12.29
CA VAL A 132 -4.53 -19.81 12.34
C VAL A 132 -4.54 -21.30 12.66
N LYS A 133 -3.78 -22.12 11.92
CA LYS A 133 -3.68 -23.57 12.13
C LYS A 133 -3.21 -23.94 13.55
N LYS A 134 -2.27 -23.17 14.11
CA LYS A 134 -1.76 -23.37 15.48
C LYS A 134 -2.80 -23.03 16.55
N MET A 135 -3.55 -21.94 16.39
CA MET A 135 -4.51 -21.45 17.39
C MET A 135 -5.89 -22.11 17.32
N THR A 136 -6.31 -22.58 16.16
CA THR A 136 -7.65 -23.17 15.95
C THR A 136 -7.68 -24.70 16.03
N LYS A 137 -6.53 -25.34 16.31
CA LYS A 137 -6.32 -26.80 16.53
C LYS A 137 -7.38 -27.69 15.86
N GLY A 138 -7.29 -27.82 14.53
CA GLY A 138 -8.03 -28.85 13.77
C GLY A 138 -9.14 -28.35 12.86
N ILE A 139 -9.32 -27.03 12.71
CA ILE A 139 -10.23 -26.47 11.69
C ILE A 139 -9.42 -26.14 10.43
N PRO A 140 -9.79 -26.67 9.25
CA PRO A 140 -9.24 -26.29 7.96
C PRO A 140 -9.36 -24.78 7.71
N ILE A 141 -8.37 -24.19 7.02
CA ILE A 141 -8.44 -22.76 6.66
C ILE A 141 -9.53 -22.48 5.61
N GLU A 142 -9.88 -23.49 4.82
CA GLU A 142 -10.95 -23.47 3.83
C GLU A 142 -12.34 -23.20 4.44
N ASP A 143 -12.49 -23.48 5.74
CA ASP A 143 -13.73 -23.20 6.48
C ASP A 143 -13.83 -21.74 6.92
N PHE A 144 -12.79 -20.92 6.72
CA PHE A 144 -12.79 -19.49 7.04
C PHE A 144 -13.15 -18.67 5.81
N ASN A 145 -14.09 -17.74 6.00
CA ASN A 145 -14.39 -16.74 5.01
C ASN A 145 -13.35 -15.61 5.11
N VAL A 146 -12.88 -15.15 3.97
CA VAL A 146 -12.05 -13.96 3.85
C VAL A 146 -12.95 -12.76 3.63
N VAL A 147 -12.97 -11.85 4.60
CA VAL A 147 -13.75 -10.60 4.52
C VAL A 147 -12.83 -9.39 4.73
N PRO A 148 -13.06 -8.26 4.06
CA PRO A 148 -12.36 -7.02 4.38
C PRO A 148 -12.62 -6.59 5.82
N LEU A 149 -11.62 -6.00 6.49
CA LEU A 149 -11.78 -5.47 7.85
C LEU A 149 -12.87 -4.40 7.93
N SER A 150 -13.06 -3.63 6.86
CA SER A 150 -14.10 -2.61 6.74
C SER A 150 -15.52 -3.17 6.89
N GLU A 151 -15.76 -4.44 6.53
CA GLU A 151 -17.07 -5.09 6.65
C GLU A 151 -17.36 -5.61 8.06
N ILE A 152 -16.35 -5.69 8.94
CA ILE A 152 -16.52 -6.14 10.32
C ILE A 152 -17.03 -4.98 11.18
N PRO A 153 -18.22 -5.13 11.82
CA PRO A 153 -18.75 -4.11 12.72
C PRO A 153 -17.79 -3.77 13.86
N ILE A 154 -17.68 -2.49 14.21
CA ILE A 154 -16.76 -1.99 15.25
C ILE A 154 -16.84 -2.79 16.58
N PRO A 155 -18.02 -3.16 17.10
CA PRO A 155 -18.10 -3.96 18.32
C PRO A 155 -17.42 -5.34 18.21
N GLU A 156 -17.41 -5.94 17.03
CA GLU A 156 -16.77 -7.24 16.78
C GLU A 156 -15.25 -7.11 16.58
N ARG A 157 -14.73 -5.91 16.30
CA ARG A 157 -13.29 -5.69 16.07
C ARG A 157 -12.44 -5.95 17.31
N GLY A 158 -13.03 -5.96 18.51
CA GLY A 158 -12.38 -6.41 19.74
C GLY A 158 -11.92 -7.87 19.70
N ARG A 159 -12.45 -8.68 18.78
CA ARG A 159 -12.04 -10.08 18.55
C ARG A 159 -10.95 -10.23 17.48
N VAL A 160 -10.60 -9.16 16.78
CA VAL A 160 -9.64 -9.19 15.68
C VAL A 160 -8.22 -9.14 16.24
N ILE A 161 -7.43 -10.13 15.88
CA ILE A 161 -5.99 -10.18 16.11
C ILE A 161 -5.30 -9.54 14.90
N GLY A 162 -4.49 -8.51 15.14
CA GLY A 162 -3.70 -7.88 14.09
C GLY A 162 -2.66 -8.83 13.45
N PRO A 163 -2.16 -8.53 12.23
CA PRO A 163 -1.25 -9.43 11.50
C PRO A 163 -0.04 -9.86 12.35
N ASP A 164 0.62 -8.88 12.96
CA ASP A 164 1.79 -9.04 13.82
C ASP A 164 1.46 -9.13 15.32
N ALA A 165 0.20 -9.29 15.71
CA ALA A 165 -0.24 -9.26 17.11
C ALA A 165 -0.56 -10.66 17.64
N THR A 166 -0.36 -10.94 18.92
CA THR A 166 -0.76 -12.23 19.51
C THR A 166 -2.09 -12.17 20.24
N GLU A 167 -2.49 -10.98 20.70
CA GLU A 167 -3.73 -10.76 21.44
C GLU A 167 -4.85 -10.15 20.56
N PRO A 168 -6.13 -10.46 20.85
CA PRO A 168 -7.28 -9.86 20.17
C PRO A 168 -7.51 -8.41 20.62
N GLY A 169 -8.12 -7.60 19.76
CA GLY A 169 -8.46 -6.20 20.06
C GLY A 169 -7.26 -5.26 20.03
N THR A 170 -6.20 -5.65 19.32
CA THR A 170 -4.94 -4.90 19.23
C THR A 170 -4.99 -3.79 18.19
N LEU A 171 -5.89 -3.85 17.21
CA LEU A 171 -6.07 -2.79 16.21
C LEU A 171 -6.91 -1.63 16.77
N THR A 172 -6.46 -0.40 16.55
CA THR A 172 -7.24 0.81 16.87
C THR A 172 -8.42 0.99 15.93
N GLU A 173 -9.31 1.91 16.28
CA GLU A 173 -10.29 2.41 15.32
C GLU A 173 -9.60 3.08 14.11
N PRO A 174 -10.21 2.98 12.91
CA PRO A 174 -9.68 3.62 11.72
C PRO A 174 -9.67 5.13 11.88
N ARG A 175 -8.54 5.74 11.54
CA ARG A 175 -8.40 7.19 11.44
C ARG A 175 -7.99 7.57 10.03
N GLN A 176 -8.47 8.72 9.57
CA GLN A 176 -8.06 9.28 8.29
C GLN A 176 -6.62 9.78 8.41
N PHE A 177 -5.73 9.25 7.58
CA PHE A 177 -4.34 9.67 7.50
C PHE A 177 -4.10 10.40 6.19
N ASN A 178 -3.74 11.69 6.26
CA ASN A 178 -3.47 12.49 5.08
C ASN A 178 -2.18 12.00 4.40
N LEU A 179 -2.25 11.79 3.08
CA LEU A 179 -1.16 11.21 2.29
C LEU A 179 -0.20 12.25 1.70
N MET A 180 -0.46 13.55 1.88
CA MET A 180 0.42 14.61 1.38
C MET A 180 1.71 14.68 2.20
N PHE A 181 2.85 14.80 1.51
CA PHE A 181 4.11 15.11 2.17
C PHE A 181 4.13 16.56 2.64
N LYS A 182 4.20 16.75 3.95
CA LYS A 182 4.39 18.07 4.55
C LYS A 182 5.88 18.43 4.54
N THR A 183 6.18 19.65 4.13
CA THR A 183 7.52 20.25 4.25
C THR A 183 7.39 21.68 4.77
N GLN A 184 8.48 22.21 5.35
CA GLN A 184 8.61 23.61 5.75
C GLN A 184 9.58 24.30 4.78
N LEU A 185 9.29 25.55 4.41
CA LEU A 185 10.12 26.31 3.47
C LEU A 185 10.95 27.34 4.24
N GLY A 186 12.28 27.20 4.14
CA GLY A 186 13.22 28.11 4.79
C GLY A 186 13.43 27.82 6.28
N ALA A 187 14.29 28.63 6.91
CA ALA A 187 14.79 28.38 8.27
C ALA A 187 13.91 28.97 9.39
N LEU A 188 12.85 29.72 9.06
CA LEU A 188 12.12 30.56 10.02
C LEU A 188 10.80 29.96 10.52
N GLU A 189 10.44 28.75 10.08
CA GLU A 189 9.19 28.07 10.50
C GLU A 189 9.44 26.74 11.24
N GLY A 190 10.61 26.59 11.85
CA GLY A 190 10.97 25.44 12.72
C GLY A 190 10.65 25.69 14.19
#